data_AF-A0A7V3CG91-F1
#
_entry.id   AF-A0A7V3CG91-F1
#
_cell.length_a   1.000
_cell.length_b   1.000
_cell.length_c   1.000
_cell.angle_alpha   90.00
_cell.angle_beta   90.00
_cell.angle_gamma   90.00
#
_symmetry.space_group_name_H-M   'P 1'
#
loop_
_entity.id
_entity.type
_entity.pdbx_description
1 polymer ?
#
loop_
_entity_poly.entity_id
_entity_poly.type
_entity_poly.pdbx_seq_one_letter_code
_entity_poly.pdbx_strand_id
1 'polypeptide(L)'
;MTELQDLSERQQAFLLISALREGEQAPVLLDYVDEGRSEAARAVLDAMLKQNKKARQDDWARALAALGPEGKVNLWSQADAGWIVDSLRGESPLVWAQVFRELPRAKVGRVLAELPKEMRKLVKAMSSHVPVDRVWTLLKRRLESRFPSVPRELWERPGDFEAFHRLSADQFLQLMRELGLSEMAVAFAKVDRTATRAILHRLGVEDAKELRRRIKQGGNYSLEMMREAQMNILSLEVEKLKTEELTLEIGFSVFSRAFGPEHRVLTPIFVYKLSPKHGYVLKRYLDLNIPRNHPEKAQRLRERIAAALERIRPQFS
;
A
#
# COMPACT_ATOMS: atom_id res chain seq x y z
N MET A 1 6.65 8.74 -28.74
CA MET A 1 7.15 7.36 -28.60
C MET A 1 6.27 6.36 -29.36
N THR A 2 5.72 6.79 -30.48
CA THR A 2 4.74 6.08 -31.32
C THR A 2 5.39 4.92 -32.08
N GLU A 3 6.70 5.03 -32.34
CA GLU A 3 7.53 4.06 -33.09
C GLU A 3 7.63 2.68 -32.41
N LEU A 4 7.38 2.57 -31.10
CA LEU A 4 7.40 1.29 -30.37
C LEU A 4 6.08 0.52 -30.50
N GLN A 5 4.97 1.17 -30.90
CA GLN A 5 3.63 0.59 -30.85
C GLN A 5 3.41 -0.57 -31.83
N ASP A 6 4.23 -0.64 -32.89
CA ASP A 6 4.14 -1.68 -33.92
C ASP A 6 4.93 -2.96 -33.56
N LEU A 7 5.66 -2.96 -32.44
CA LEU A 7 6.44 -4.10 -31.97
C LEU A 7 5.71 -4.86 -30.87
N SER A 8 6.01 -6.15 -30.69
CA SER A 8 5.50 -6.90 -29.51
C SER A 8 6.07 -6.35 -28.21
N GLU A 9 5.34 -6.44 -27.09
CA GLU A 9 5.79 -5.94 -25.78
C GLU A 9 7.18 -6.46 -25.37
N ARG A 10 7.47 -7.72 -25.71
CA ARG A 10 8.76 -8.37 -25.47
C ARG A 10 9.88 -7.74 -26.30
N GLN A 11 9.60 -7.37 -27.55
CA GLN A 11 10.55 -6.65 -28.41
C GLN A 11 10.74 -5.21 -27.91
N GLN A 12 9.66 -4.51 -27.55
CA GLN A 12 9.73 -3.17 -26.99
C GLN A 12 10.58 -3.14 -25.72
N ALA A 13 10.36 -4.10 -24.80
CA ALA A 13 11.12 -4.21 -23.56
C ALA A 13 12.60 -4.54 -23.82
N PHE A 14 12.88 -5.45 -24.75
CA PHE A 14 14.26 -5.78 -25.15
C PHE A 14 14.99 -4.55 -25.73
N LEU A 15 14.37 -3.83 -26.66
CA LEU A 15 14.97 -2.64 -27.26
C LEU A 15 15.25 -1.54 -26.23
N LEU A 16 14.29 -1.28 -25.33
CA LEU A 16 14.44 -0.28 -24.27
C LEU A 16 15.53 -0.66 -23.26
N ILE A 17 15.61 -1.93 -22.86
CA ILE A 17 16.66 -2.43 -21.95
C ILE A 17 18.04 -2.31 -22.61
N SER A 18 18.17 -2.79 -23.85
CA SER A 18 19.42 -2.76 -24.60
C SER A 18 19.89 -1.32 -24.81
N ALA A 19 18.98 -0.42 -25.21
CA ALA A 19 19.29 0.99 -25.41
C ALA A 19 19.67 1.73 -24.09
N LEU A 20 19.02 1.39 -22.97
CA LEU A 20 19.33 1.98 -21.65
C LEU A 20 20.67 1.48 -21.07
N ARG A 21 21.04 0.23 -21.34
CA ARG A 21 22.24 -0.41 -20.78
C ARG A 21 23.48 -0.19 -21.63
N GLU A 22 23.38 -0.45 -22.93
CA GLU A 22 24.52 -0.48 -23.85
C GLU A 22 24.59 0.77 -24.75
N GLY A 23 23.55 1.61 -24.74
CA GLY A 23 23.53 2.86 -25.50
C GLY A 23 23.77 2.63 -27.00
N GLU A 24 24.81 3.25 -27.54
CA GLU A 24 25.18 3.13 -28.96
C GLU A 24 25.62 1.72 -29.37
N GLN A 25 25.94 0.85 -28.42
CA GLN A 25 26.30 -0.55 -28.68
C GLN A 25 25.08 -1.49 -28.71
N ALA A 26 23.89 -0.99 -28.36
CA ALA A 26 22.65 -1.76 -28.36
C ALA A 26 22.32 -2.47 -29.69
N PRO A 27 22.62 -1.92 -30.89
CA PRO A 27 22.33 -2.59 -32.16
C PRO A 27 23.05 -3.93 -32.33
N VAL A 28 24.22 -4.10 -31.71
CA VAL A 28 24.98 -5.36 -31.76
C VAL A 28 24.23 -6.49 -31.05
N LEU A 29 23.44 -6.17 -30.02
CA LEU A 29 22.65 -7.16 -29.28
C LEU A 29 21.47 -7.72 -30.08
N LEU A 30 21.03 -7.04 -31.15
CA LEU A 30 19.92 -7.49 -31.99
C LEU A 30 20.24 -8.78 -32.76
N ASP A 31 21.51 -9.00 -33.10
CA ASP A 31 21.93 -10.16 -33.89
C ASP A 31 21.92 -11.47 -33.07
N TYR A 32 21.99 -11.35 -31.74
CA TYR A 32 22.09 -12.46 -30.79
C TYR A 32 20.74 -12.95 -30.24
N VAL A 33 19.64 -12.24 -30.53
CA VAL A 33 18.34 -12.48 -29.90
C VAL A 33 17.24 -12.44 -30.96
N ASP A 34 16.40 -13.47 -31.03
CA ASP A 34 15.39 -13.63 -32.09
C ASP A 34 14.40 -12.45 -32.13
N GLU A 35 14.10 -11.87 -30.97
CA GLU A 35 13.25 -10.68 -30.81
C GLU A 35 13.85 -9.44 -31.50
N GLY A 36 15.18 -9.36 -31.61
CA GLY A 36 15.93 -8.25 -32.20
C GLY A 36 16.18 -8.37 -33.70
N ARG A 37 16.06 -9.58 -34.28
CA ARG A 37 16.42 -9.86 -35.69
C ARG A 37 15.45 -9.31 -36.73
N SER A 38 14.35 -8.71 -36.30
CA SER A 38 13.40 -8.05 -37.21
C SER A 38 13.98 -6.73 -37.73
N GLU A 39 13.88 -6.49 -39.04
CA GLU A 39 14.22 -5.19 -39.66
C GLU A 39 13.46 -4.04 -39.00
N ALA A 40 12.22 -4.27 -38.56
CA ALA A 40 11.42 -3.30 -37.83
C ALA A 40 12.02 -2.96 -36.47
N ALA A 41 12.53 -3.96 -35.73
CA ALA A 41 13.16 -3.74 -34.43
C ALA A 41 14.47 -2.95 -34.54
N ARG A 42 15.24 -3.19 -35.60
CA ARG A 42 16.47 -2.46 -35.91
C ARG A 42 16.20 -1.01 -36.29
N ALA A 43 15.20 -0.77 -37.16
CA ALA A 43 14.79 0.57 -37.55
C ALA A 43 14.30 1.41 -36.36
N VAL A 44 13.52 0.80 -35.46
CA VAL A 44 13.02 1.44 -34.23
C VAL A 44 14.17 1.76 -33.27
N LEU A 45 15.12 0.83 -33.06
CA LEU A 45 16.28 1.08 -32.19
C LEU A 45 17.15 2.23 -32.72
N ASP A 46 17.41 2.27 -34.03
CA ASP A 46 18.20 3.32 -34.66
C ASP A 46 17.50 4.69 -34.56
N ALA A 47 16.17 4.73 -34.67
CA ALA A 47 15.38 5.94 -34.47
C ALA A 47 15.44 6.41 -33.01
N MET A 48 15.35 5.49 -32.04
CA MET A 48 15.49 5.77 -30.61
C MET A 48 16.88 6.37 -30.31
N LEU A 49 17.96 5.77 -30.80
CA LEU A 49 19.32 6.22 -30.50
C LEU A 49 19.66 7.63 -31.04
N LYS A 50 18.90 8.14 -32.03
CA LYS A 50 19.05 9.50 -32.59
C LYS A 50 18.45 10.61 -31.71
N GLN A 51 17.67 10.29 -30.68
CA GLN A 51 17.04 11.28 -29.79
C GLN A 51 18.06 11.96 -28.85
N ASN A 52 17.67 13.02 -28.12
CA ASN A 52 18.59 13.71 -27.19
C ASN A 52 18.89 12.85 -25.94
N LYS A 53 20.17 12.64 -25.62
CA LYS A 53 20.67 11.72 -24.57
C LYS A 53 20.05 11.93 -23.17
N LYS A 54 19.75 13.17 -22.79
CA LYS A 54 19.19 13.48 -21.46
C LYS A 54 17.68 13.20 -21.37
N ALA A 55 16.93 13.50 -22.43
CA ALA A 55 15.50 13.16 -22.52
C ALA A 55 15.29 11.64 -22.66
N ARG A 56 16.20 10.95 -23.37
CA ARG A 56 16.19 9.49 -23.57
C ARG A 56 16.12 8.71 -22.26
N GLN A 57 16.97 9.03 -21.27
CA GLN A 57 17.05 8.22 -20.06
C GLN A 57 15.75 8.24 -19.24
N ASP A 58 15.14 9.41 -19.07
CA ASP A 58 13.92 9.55 -18.27
C ASP A 58 12.67 9.03 -19.02
N ASP A 59 12.61 9.21 -20.34
CA ASP A 59 11.48 8.76 -21.16
C ASP A 59 11.50 7.24 -21.37
N TRP A 60 12.68 6.65 -21.58
CA TRP A 60 12.82 5.21 -21.78
C TRP A 60 12.70 4.43 -20.48
N ALA A 61 13.17 4.97 -19.35
CA ALA A 61 12.92 4.37 -18.05
C ALA A 61 11.42 4.32 -17.74
N ARG A 62 10.66 5.38 -18.08
CA ARG A 62 9.20 5.41 -17.96
C ARG A 62 8.50 4.47 -18.93
N ALA A 63 8.98 4.38 -20.16
CA ALA A 63 8.44 3.46 -21.17
C ALA A 63 8.68 1.99 -20.81
N LEU A 64 9.89 1.65 -20.37
CA LEU A 64 10.23 0.30 -19.92
C LEU A 64 9.44 -0.06 -18.66
N ALA A 65 9.26 0.91 -17.76
CA ALA A 65 8.34 0.78 -16.65
C ALA A 65 6.93 0.44 -17.17
N ALA A 66 6.37 1.16 -18.14
CA ALA A 66 5.06 0.89 -18.70
C ALA A 66 4.91 -0.52 -19.34
N LEU A 67 6.00 -1.13 -19.82
CA LEU A 67 6.03 -2.48 -20.42
C LEU A 67 6.19 -3.64 -19.42
N GLY A 68 6.23 -3.36 -18.11
CA GLY A 68 6.19 -4.40 -17.08
C GLY A 68 4.87 -5.21 -17.12
N PRO A 69 4.82 -6.39 -16.44
CA PRO A 69 3.75 -7.37 -16.59
C PRO A 69 2.36 -6.74 -16.46
N GLU A 70 1.60 -6.78 -17.56
CA GLU A 70 0.20 -6.36 -17.74
C GLU A 70 -0.35 -5.42 -16.68
N GLY A 71 0.00 -4.12 -16.75
CA GLY A 71 -0.78 -3.03 -16.14
C GLY A 71 -1.16 -3.19 -14.67
N LYS A 72 -0.53 -4.10 -13.91
CA LYS A 72 -0.91 -4.46 -12.55
C LYS A 72 0.31 -4.70 -11.69
N VAL A 73 0.30 -4.11 -10.50
CA VAL A 73 1.31 -4.31 -9.47
C VAL A 73 0.80 -5.38 -8.51
N ASN A 74 1.52 -6.49 -8.41
CA ASN A 74 1.25 -7.50 -7.38
C ASN A 74 1.75 -7.00 -6.02
N LEU A 75 0.90 -7.08 -4.98
CA LEU A 75 1.23 -6.55 -3.66
C LEU A 75 2.17 -7.44 -2.82
N TRP A 76 2.61 -8.60 -3.31
CA TRP A 76 3.57 -9.50 -2.62
C TRP A 76 4.80 -8.77 -2.06
N SER A 77 5.43 -7.95 -2.88
CA SER A 77 6.64 -7.20 -2.50
C SER A 77 6.34 -6.12 -1.45
N GLN A 78 5.14 -5.54 -1.49
CA GLN A 78 4.72 -4.42 -0.64
C GLN A 78 3.97 -4.82 0.64
N ALA A 79 3.46 -6.06 0.69
CA ALA A 79 2.66 -6.53 1.83
C ALA A 79 3.48 -6.53 3.12
N ASP A 80 2.84 -6.29 4.27
CA ASP A 80 3.49 -6.45 5.56
C ASP A 80 4.01 -7.89 5.76
N ALA A 81 5.08 -8.03 6.55
CA ALA A 81 5.68 -9.33 6.85
C ALA A 81 4.66 -10.32 7.44
N GLY A 82 3.72 -9.84 8.27
CA GLY A 82 2.68 -10.67 8.86
C GLY A 82 1.75 -11.29 7.82
N TRP A 83 1.43 -10.60 6.72
CA TRP A 83 0.61 -11.17 5.64
C TRP A 83 1.30 -12.30 4.91
N ILE A 84 2.62 -12.21 4.75
CA ILE A 84 3.42 -13.30 4.18
C ILE A 84 3.35 -14.53 5.09
N VAL A 85 3.55 -14.34 6.40
CA VAL A 85 3.42 -15.41 7.40
C VAL A 85 2.04 -16.03 7.43
N ASP A 86 1.00 -15.21 7.40
CA ASP A 86 -0.39 -15.70 7.39
C ASP A 86 -0.67 -16.50 6.12
N SER A 87 -0.26 -16.00 4.96
CA SER A 87 -0.47 -16.64 3.66
C SER A 87 0.29 -17.95 3.47
N LEU A 88 1.42 -18.13 4.16
CA LEU A 88 2.31 -19.31 4.09
C LEU A 88 2.18 -20.21 5.32
N ARG A 89 1.15 -20.00 6.14
CA ARG A 89 0.90 -20.82 7.31
C ARG A 89 0.66 -22.27 6.89
N GLY A 90 1.41 -23.20 7.49
CA GLY A 90 1.33 -24.63 7.18
C GLY A 90 2.15 -25.07 5.97
N GLU A 91 2.83 -24.16 5.28
CA GLU A 91 3.76 -24.52 4.19
C GLU A 91 5.03 -25.18 4.73
N SER A 92 5.68 -25.99 3.87
CA SER A 92 6.90 -26.70 4.26
C SER A 92 8.10 -25.74 4.44
N PRO A 93 9.09 -26.11 5.28
CA PRO A 93 10.31 -25.31 5.44
C PRO A 93 11.06 -25.05 4.12
N LEU A 94 10.92 -25.96 3.14
CA LEU A 94 11.53 -25.82 1.82
C LEU A 94 10.90 -24.66 1.03
N VAL A 95 9.57 -24.52 1.07
CA VAL A 95 8.86 -23.39 0.43
C VAL A 95 9.28 -22.08 1.07
N TRP A 96 9.35 -22.05 2.40
CA TRP A 96 9.83 -20.90 3.17
C TRP A 96 11.26 -20.49 2.79
N ALA A 97 12.16 -21.47 2.61
CA ALA A 97 13.54 -21.20 2.19
C ALA A 97 13.60 -20.51 0.83
N GLN A 98 12.78 -20.93 -0.14
CA GLN A 98 12.74 -20.28 -1.46
C GLN A 98 12.12 -18.89 -1.41
N VAL A 99 11.05 -18.71 -0.64
CA VAL A 99 10.42 -17.40 -0.43
C VAL A 99 11.45 -16.38 0.06
N PHE A 100 12.33 -16.75 1.00
CA PHE A 100 13.36 -15.85 1.50
C PHE A 100 14.43 -15.46 0.50
N ARG A 101 14.63 -16.22 -0.58
CA ARG A 101 15.58 -15.87 -1.65
C ARG A 101 15.07 -14.75 -2.53
N GLU A 102 13.75 -14.63 -2.68
CA GLU A 102 13.11 -13.58 -3.49
C GLU A 102 12.78 -12.32 -2.71
N LEU A 103 12.58 -12.45 -1.40
CA LEU A 103 12.21 -11.30 -0.58
C LEU A 103 13.41 -10.35 -0.43
N PRO A 104 13.19 -9.02 -0.44
CA PRO A 104 14.23 -8.07 -0.13
C PRO A 104 14.85 -8.37 1.24
N ARG A 105 16.18 -8.29 1.36
CA ARG A 105 16.92 -8.63 2.60
C ARG A 105 16.35 -7.92 3.84
N ALA A 106 15.94 -6.65 3.70
CA ALA A 106 15.31 -5.87 4.77
C ALA A 106 14.00 -6.49 5.29
N LYS A 107 13.26 -7.20 4.43
CA LYS A 107 11.97 -7.84 4.74
C LYS A 107 12.15 -9.24 5.31
N VAL A 108 13.18 -9.98 4.87
CA VAL A 108 13.51 -11.33 5.37
C VAL A 108 13.64 -11.34 6.90
N GLY A 109 14.36 -10.38 7.47
CA GLY A 109 14.55 -10.29 8.92
C GLY A 109 13.23 -10.13 9.69
N ARG A 110 12.31 -9.30 9.18
CA ARG A 110 10.98 -9.09 9.78
C ARG A 110 10.12 -10.35 9.70
N VAL A 111 10.07 -10.98 8.53
CA VAL A 111 9.31 -12.22 8.33
C VAL A 111 9.86 -13.35 9.20
N LEU A 112 11.19 -13.48 9.34
CA LEU A 112 11.80 -14.44 10.26
C LEU A 112 11.43 -14.18 11.73
N ALA A 113 11.33 -12.93 12.15
CA ALA A 113 10.99 -12.58 13.53
C ALA A 113 9.58 -13.06 13.92
N GLU A 114 8.65 -13.03 12.97
CA GLU A 114 7.27 -13.49 13.13
C GLU A 114 7.12 -15.03 13.11
N LEU A 115 8.15 -15.77 12.67
CA LEU A 115 8.10 -17.23 12.62
C LEU A 115 8.46 -17.89 13.98
N PRO A 116 7.83 -19.03 14.32
CA PRO A 116 8.23 -19.89 15.44
C PRO A 116 9.74 -20.24 15.38
N LYS A 117 10.38 -20.34 16.55
CA LYS A 117 11.84 -20.56 16.64
C LYS A 117 12.29 -21.84 15.94
N GLU A 118 11.47 -22.88 16.00
CA GLU A 118 11.68 -24.19 15.40
C GLU A 118 11.68 -24.08 13.88
N MET A 119 10.67 -23.40 13.32
CA MET A 119 10.56 -23.16 11.89
C MET A 119 11.77 -22.37 11.37
N ARG A 120 12.21 -21.33 12.09
CA ARG A 120 13.41 -20.56 11.71
C ARG A 120 14.65 -21.43 11.56
N LYS A 121 14.86 -22.40 12.46
CA LYS A 121 16.01 -23.32 12.38
C LYS A 121 15.91 -24.21 11.15
N LEU A 122 14.72 -24.79 10.91
CA LEU A 122 14.47 -25.66 9.77
C LEU A 122 14.67 -24.93 8.44
N VAL A 123 14.17 -23.71 8.32
CA VAL A 123 14.32 -22.91 7.09
C VAL A 123 15.79 -22.55 6.84
N LYS A 124 16.55 -22.20 7.88
CA LYS A 124 18.00 -21.95 7.73
C LYS A 124 18.74 -23.19 7.23
N ALA A 125 18.40 -24.38 7.73
CA ALA A 125 19.01 -25.64 7.30
C ALA A 125 18.69 -25.97 5.83
N MET A 126 17.52 -25.55 5.33
CA MET A 126 17.06 -25.81 3.97
C MET A 126 17.45 -24.72 2.96
N SER A 127 18.17 -23.66 3.39
CA SER A 127 18.51 -22.52 2.53
C SER A 127 19.43 -22.85 1.34
N SER A 128 20.17 -23.97 1.42
CA SER A 128 21.04 -24.46 0.35
C SER A 128 20.32 -25.23 -0.75
N HIS A 129 19.07 -25.66 -0.52
CA HIS A 129 18.32 -26.39 -1.53
C HIS A 129 17.83 -25.43 -2.62
N VAL A 130 18.10 -25.75 -3.88
CA VAL A 130 17.65 -24.96 -5.04
C VAL A 130 16.70 -25.84 -5.87
N PRO A 131 15.41 -25.47 -5.99
CA PRO A 131 14.49 -26.19 -6.86
C PRO A 131 14.88 -25.98 -8.32
N VAL A 132 14.46 -26.90 -9.18
CA VAL A 132 14.54 -26.73 -10.63
C VAL A 132 13.74 -25.51 -11.05
N ASP A 133 14.29 -24.66 -11.93
CA ASP A 133 13.71 -23.35 -12.29
C ASP A 133 12.23 -23.41 -12.69
N ARG A 134 11.83 -24.41 -13.48
CA ARG A 134 10.42 -24.59 -13.89
C ARG A 134 9.48 -24.80 -12.70
N VAL A 135 9.91 -25.59 -11.71
CA VAL A 135 9.15 -25.84 -10.48
C VAL A 135 9.09 -24.55 -9.67
N TRP A 136 10.19 -23.80 -9.63
CA TRP A 136 10.23 -22.51 -8.96
C TRP A 136 9.30 -21.48 -9.59
N THR A 137 9.30 -21.34 -10.92
CA THR A 137 8.39 -20.42 -11.62
C THR A 137 6.92 -20.73 -11.33
N LEU A 138 6.56 -22.02 -11.32
CA LEU A 138 5.20 -22.45 -10.96
C LEU A 138 4.86 -22.11 -9.51
N LEU A 139 5.78 -22.40 -8.59
CA LEU A 139 5.61 -22.10 -7.16
C LEU A 139 5.47 -20.59 -6.94
N LYS A 140 6.36 -19.79 -7.55
CA LYS A 140 6.33 -18.32 -7.48
C LYS A 140 5.00 -17.77 -7.97
N ARG A 141 4.50 -18.22 -9.13
CA ARG A 141 3.18 -17.80 -9.63
C ARG A 141 2.04 -18.13 -8.66
N ARG A 142 2.08 -19.33 -8.05
CA ARG A 142 1.08 -19.76 -7.06
C ARG A 142 1.18 -19.00 -5.73
N LEU A 143 2.37 -18.52 -5.38
CA LEU A 143 2.60 -17.68 -4.21
C LEU A 143 2.09 -16.26 -4.46
N GLU A 144 2.51 -15.65 -5.57
CA GLU A 144 2.09 -14.31 -5.97
C GLU A 144 0.56 -14.23 -6.17
N SER A 145 -0.09 -15.31 -6.63
CA SER A 145 -1.56 -15.34 -6.76
C SER A 145 -2.31 -15.30 -5.43
N ARG A 146 -1.64 -15.53 -4.28
CA ARG A 146 -2.24 -15.35 -2.94
C ARG A 146 -2.37 -13.86 -2.57
N PHE A 147 -1.68 -13.00 -3.29
CA PHE A 147 -1.66 -11.57 -3.06
C PHE A 147 -2.46 -10.85 -4.14
N PRO A 148 -3.26 -9.84 -3.76
CA PRO A 148 -4.03 -9.08 -4.73
C PRO A 148 -3.09 -8.30 -5.65
N SER A 149 -3.55 -8.13 -6.88
CA SER A 149 -2.91 -7.27 -7.87
C SER A 149 -3.77 -6.04 -8.11
N VAL A 150 -3.15 -4.88 -8.19
CA VAL A 150 -3.82 -3.59 -8.37
C VAL A 150 -3.39 -2.93 -9.67
N PRO A 151 -4.26 -2.22 -10.40
CA PRO A 151 -3.87 -1.53 -11.63
C PRO A 151 -2.72 -0.57 -11.39
N ARG A 152 -1.73 -0.60 -12.26
CA ARG A 152 -0.50 0.18 -12.16
C ARG A 152 -0.76 1.66 -12.34
N GLU A 153 -1.72 2.02 -13.19
CA GLU A 153 -2.11 3.41 -13.41
C GLU A 153 -2.57 4.05 -12.10
N LEU A 154 -3.24 3.30 -11.25
CA LEU A 154 -3.70 3.77 -9.94
C LEU A 154 -2.57 3.86 -8.91
N TRP A 155 -1.53 3.04 -9.07
CA TRP A 155 -0.31 3.12 -8.26
C TRP A 155 0.53 4.35 -8.62
N GLU A 156 0.61 4.67 -9.92
CA GLU A 156 1.45 5.76 -10.42
C GLU A 156 0.72 7.11 -10.50
N ARG A 157 -0.62 7.12 -10.55
CA ARG A 157 -1.42 8.37 -10.63
C ARG A 157 -1.23 9.25 -9.39
N PRO A 158 -0.96 10.55 -9.59
CA PRO A 158 -0.69 11.49 -8.49
C PRO A 158 -1.97 12.14 -7.94
N GLY A 159 -3.09 11.43 -7.81
CA GLY A 159 -4.26 11.99 -7.12
C GLY A 159 -3.98 12.19 -5.63
N ASP A 160 -4.53 13.25 -5.02
CA ASP A 160 -4.23 13.60 -3.62
C ASP A 160 -4.62 12.50 -2.63
N PHE A 161 -5.72 11.79 -2.91
CA PHE A 161 -6.19 10.70 -2.07
C PHE A 161 -5.44 9.40 -2.33
N GLU A 162 -5.17 9.09 -3.60
CA GLU A 162 -4.39 7.94 -4.02
C GLU A 162 -2.97 8.03 -3.47
N ALA A 163 -2.38 9.23 -3.40
CA ALA A 163 -1.04 9.48 -2.89
C ALA A 163 -0.82 8.98 -1.44
N PHE A 164 -1.88 8.76 -0.65
CA PHE A 164 -1.77 8.15 0.68
C PHE A 164 -1.17 6.74 0.64
N HIS A 165 -1.19 6.05 -0.50
CA HIS A 165 -0.48 4.79 -0.67
C HIS A 165 1.06 4.94 -0.56
N ARG A 166 1.61 6.15 -0.58
CA ARG A 166 3.06 6.39 -0.42
C ARG A 166 3.49 6.51 1.04
N LEU A 167 2.55 6.70 1.97
CA LEU A 167 2.84 6.73 3.40
C LEU A 167 3.43 5.39 3.86
N SER A 168 4.42 5.42 4.73
CA SER A 168 4.88 4.21 5.41
C SER A 168 3.76 3.62 6.28
N ALA A 169 3.88 2.35 6.69
CA ALA A 169 2.88 1.73 7.58
C ALA A 169 2.73 2.52 8.89
N ASP A 170 3.84 2.99 9.47
CA ASP A 170 3.84 3.77 10.70
C ASP A 170 3.19 5.15 10.51
N GLN A 171 3.53 5.85 9.41
CA GLN A 171 2.90 7.11 9.04
C GLN A 171 1.38 6.95 8.86
N PHE A 172 0.98 5.85 8.21
CA PHE A 172 -0.43 5.55 7.99
C PHE A 172 -1.16 5.27 9.30
N LEU A 173 -0.56 4.51 10.23
CA LEU A 173 -1.13 4.29 11.57
C LEU A 173 -1.21 5.59 12.38
N GLN A 174 -0.21 6.46 12.30
CA GLN A 174 -0.26 7.78 12.94
C GLN A 174 -1.38 8.65 12.37
N LEU A 175 -1.60 8.62 11.05
CA LEU A 175 -2.74 9.28 10.42
C LEU A 175 -4.07 8.73 10.95
N MET A 176 -4.20 7.41 11.11
CA MET A 176 -5.43 6.81 11.67
C MET A 176 -5.67 7.28 13.11
N ARG A 177 -4.62 7.27 13.94
CA ARG A 177 -4.69 7.77 15.31
C ARG A 177 -5.12 9.25 15.35
N GLU A 178 -4.55 10.07 14.49
CA GLU A 178 -4.89 11.49 14.35
C GLU A 178 -6.35 11.70 13.96
N LEU A 179 -6.83 10.94 12.97
CA LEU A 179 -8.23 10.96 12.54
C LEU A 179 -9.18 10.54 13.67
N GLY A 180 -8.82 9.49 14.41
CA GLY A 180 -9.58 9.03 15.58
C GLY A 180 -9.70 10.11 16.65
N LEU A 181 -8.58 10.73 17.02
CA LEU A 181 -8.56 11.82 18.02
C LEU A 181 -9.35 13.04 17.56
N SER A 182 -9.25 13.42 16.27
CA SER A 182 -10.04 14.51 15.70
C SER A 182 -11.54 14.20 15.73
N GLU A 183 -11.95 12.98 15.38
CA GLU A 183 -13.36 12.58 15.40
C GLU A 183 -13.91 12.55 16.83
N MET A 184 -13.14 12.03 17.79
CA MET A 184 -13.49 12.08 19.21
C MET A 184 -13.62 13.53 19.71
N ALA A 185 -12.68 14.40 19.36
CA ALA A 185 -12.75 15.80 19.79
C ALA A 185 -14.03 16.50 19.30
N VAL A 186 -14.47 16.20 18.07
CA VAL A 186 -15.74 16.69 17.51
C VAL A 186 -16.93 16.10 18.25
N ALA A 187 -16.95 14.78 18.46
CA ALA A 187 -18.06 14.09 19.13
C ALA A 187 -18.27 14.54 20.58
N PHE A 188 -17.18 14.83 21.31
CA PHE A 188 -17.20 15.20 22.72
C PHE A 188 -17.14 16.72 22.97
N ALA A 189 -17.18 17.57 21.93
CA ALA A 189 -17.03 19.02 22.07
C ALA A 189 -18.08 19.70 22.98
N LYS A 190 -19.32 19.16 23.00
CA LYS A 190 -20.45 19.67 23.81
C LYS A 190 -21.09 18.60 24.69
N VAL A 191 -20.37 17.50 24.94
CA VAL A 191 -20.84 16.41 25.80
C VAL A 191 -20.59 16.76 27.27
N ASP A 192 -21.39 16.21 28.17
CA ASP A 192 -21.25 16.45 29.60
C ASP A 192 -19.86 16.00 30.12
N ARG A 193 -19.45 16.59 31.24
CA ARG A 193 -18.13 16.34 31.84
C ARG A 193 -17.98 14.89 32.31
N THR A 194 -19.06 14.20 32.65
CA THR A 194 -19.03 12.83 33.17
C THR A 194 -18.73 11.85 32.05
N ALA A 195 -19.46 11.93 30.93
CA ALA A 195 -19.18 11.11 29.75
C ALA A 195 -17.80 11.41 29.15
N THR A 196 -17.39 12.68 29.13
CA THR A 196 -16.02 13.06 28.70
C THR A 196 -14.95 12.45 29.62
N ARG A 197 -15.18 12.40 30.94
CA ARG A 197 -14.25 11.75 31.86
C ARG A 197 -14.19 10.24 31.63
N ALA A 198 -15.34 9.59 31.42
CA ALA A 198 -15.41 8.16 31.17
C ALA A 198 -14.60 7.75 29.94
N ILE A 199 -14.72 8.48 28.82
CA ILE A 199 -13.94 8.17 27.61
C ILE A 199 -12.44 8.41 27.80
N LEU A 200 -12.04 9.47 28.53
CA LEU A 200 -10.64 9.75 28.82
C LEU A 200 -9.96 8.64 29.64
N HIS A 201 -10.70 8.00 30.56
CA HIS A 201 -10.18 6.85 31.32
C HIS A 201 -10.02 5.58 30.49
N ARG A 202 -10.68 5.50 29.33
CA ARG A 202 -10.55 4.37 28.40
C ARG A 202 -9.41 4.54 27.41
N LEU A 203 -8.75 5.68 27.37
CA LEU A 203 -7.66 5.97 26.45
C LEU A 203 -6.30 5.77 27.12
N GLY A 204 -5.27 5.50 26.31
CA GLY A 204 -3.89 5.59 26.77
C GLY A 204 -3.57 7.00 27.26
N VAL A 205 -2.63 7.13 28.19
CA VAL A 205 -2.32 8.39 28.88
C VAL A 205 -2.05 9.54 27.89
N GLU A 206 -1.29 9.29 26.84
CA GLU A 206 -0.97 10.30 25.83
C GLU A 206 -2.17 10.68 24.96
N ASP A 207 -3.00 9.70 24.54
CA ASP A 207 -4.24 9.96 23.80
C ASP A 207 -5.26 10.74 24.64
N ALA A 208 -5.38 10.40 25.92
CA ALA A 208 -6.26 11.11 26.84
C ALA A 208 -5.84 12.58 27.03
N LYS A 209 -4.54 12.83 27.22
CA LYS A 209 -4.01 14.20 27.33
C LYS A 209 -4.30 15.00 26.06
N GLU A 210 -4.03 14.40 24.90
CA GLU A 210 -4.19 15.06 23.61
C GLU A 210 -5.66 15.33 23.28
N LEU A 211 -6.56 14.35 23.49
CA LEU A 211 -7.99 14.53 23.33
C LEU A 211 -8.52 15.65 24.24
N ARG A 212 -8.12 15.66 25.52
CA ARG A 212 -8.50 16.70 26.47
C ARG A 212 -8.04 18.08 26.02
N ARG A 213 -6.83 18.19 25.45
CA ARG A 213 -6.29 19.44 24.89
C ARG A 213 -7.17 19.95 23.74
N ARG A 214 -7.54 19.06 22.80
CA ARG A 214 -8.38 19.41 21.63
C ARG A 214 -9.79 19.84 22.00
N ILE A 215 -10.43 19.12 22.93
CA ILE A 215 -11.76 19.48 23.43
C ILE A 215 -11.72 20.87 24.09
N LYS A 216 -10.68 21.17 24.87
CA LYS A 216 -10.50 22.49 25.51
C LYS A 216 -10.20 23.62 24.53
N GLN A 217 -9.36 23.38 23.52
CA GLN A 217 -9.06 24.37 22.49
C GLN A 217 -10.33 24.74 21.71
N GLY A 218 -11.27 23.80 21.63
CA GLY A 218 -12.55 24.01 20.98
C GLY A 218 -12.41 24.10 19.47
N GLY A 219 -13.51 23.83 18.78
CA GLY A 219 -13.65 24.10 17.37
C GLY A 219 -15.05 24.62 17.09
N ASN A 220 -15.18 25.45 16.05
CA ASN A 220 -16.48 25.83 15.52
C ASN A 220 -17.06 24.65 14.73
N TYR A 221 -17.50 23.62 15.46
CA TYR A 221 -18.14 22.44 14.87
C TYR A 221 -19.63 22.70 14.69
N SER A 222 -20.14 22.41 13.49
CA SER A 222 -21.58 22.46 13.24
C SER A 222 -22.29 21.35 14.03
N LEU A 223 -23.57 21.55 14.33
CA LEU A 223 -24.39 20.56 15.03
C LEU A 223 -24.47 19.24 14.24
N GLU A 224 -24.51 19.33 12.91
CA GLU A 224 -24.48 18.18 12.01
C GLU A 224 -23.18 17.38 12.17
N MET A 225 -22.02 18.05 12.13
CA MET A 225 -20.72 17.37 12.30
C MET A 225 -20.61 16.66 13.65
N MET A 226 -21.08 17.30 14.73
CA MET A 226 -21.08 16.68 16.06
C MET A 226 -21.96 15.44 16.10
N ARG A 227 -23.18 15.50 15.55
CA ARG A 227 -24.09 14.35 15.47
C ARG A 227 -23.51 13.22 14.64
N GLU A 228 -22.90 13.52 13.48
CA GLU A 228 -22.27 12.49 12.66
C GLU A 228 -21.11 11.80 13.37
N ALA A 229 -20.26 12.56 14.08
CA ALA A 229 -19.14 12.00 14.83
C ALA A 229 -19.62 11.16 16.02
N GLN A 230 -20.67 11.59 16.73
CA GLN A 230 -21.30 10.82 17.80
C GLN A 230 -21.90 9.51 17.27
N MET A 231 -22.67 9.57 16.18
CA MET A 231 -23.25 8.38 15.56
C MET A 231 -22.18 7.41 15.07
N ASN A 232 -21.08 7.93 14.51
CA ASN A 232 -19.93 7.12 14.11
C ASN A 232 -19.37 6.36 15.32
N ILE A 233 -19.06 7.04 16.42
CA ILE A 233 -18.52 6.41 17.63
C ILE A 233 -19.52 5.40 18.23
N LEU A 234 -20.80 5.72 18.29
CA LEU A 234 -21.84 4.83 18.81
C LEU A 234 -22.06 3.58 17.93
N SER A 235 -21.81 3.68 16.63
CA SER A 235 -21.91 2.53 15.72
C SER A 235 -20.75 1.54 15.88
N LEU A 236 -19.67 1.95 16.53
CA LEU A 236 -18.57 1.06 16.88
C LEU A 236 -18.95 0.29 18.15
N GLU A 237 -18.59 -0.99 18.23
CA GLU A 237 -18.70 -1.77 19.46
C GLU A 237 -17.59 -1.37 20.44
N VAL A 238 -17.53 -0.08 20.81
CA VAL A 238 -16.45 0.56 21.57
C VAL A 238 -16.16 -0.22 22.84
N GLU A 239 -17.15 -0.81 23.50
CA GLU A 239 -17.00 -1.60 24.73
C GLU A 239 -16.10 -2.83 24.59
N LYS A 240 -16.02 -3.44 23.41
CA LYS A 240 -15.18 -4.62 23.15
C LYS A 240 -13.75 -4.26 22.78
N LEU A 241 -13.47 -2.98 22.52
CA LEU A 241 -12.16 -2.51 22.07
C LEU A 241 -11.20 -2.29 23.24
N LYS A 242 -9.95 -2.72 23.03
CA LYS A 242 -8.86 -2.41 23.95
C LYS A 242 -8.55 -0.92 23.92
N THR A 243 -8.15 -0.39 25.07
CA THR A 243 -7.78 1.02 25.28
C THR A 243 -6.84 1.58 24.21
N GLU A 244 -5.82 0.80 23.83
CA GLU A 244 -4.77 1.21 22.89
C GLU A 244 -5.22 1.20 21.42
N GLU A 245 -6.33 0.52 21.11
CA GLU A 245 -6.82 0.32 19.75
C GLU A 245 -7.96 1.28 19.40
N LEU A 246 -8.58 1.91 20.40
CA LEU A 246 -9.79 2.70 20.22
C LEU A 246 -9.60 3.87 19.24
N THR A 247 -8.53 4.64 19.38
CA THR A 247 -8.25 5.78 18.49
C THR A 247 -7.96 5.32 17.06
N LEU A 248 -7.19 4.24 16.90
CA LEU A 248 -6.92 3.65 15.59
C LEU A 248 -8.20 3.14 14.92
N GLU A 249 -9.07 2.46 15.65
CA GLU A 249 -10.30 1.89 15.12
C GLU A 249 -11.31 2.96 14.68
N ILE A 250 -11.48 4.02 15.49
CA ILE A 250 -12.25 5.20 15.07
C ILE A 250 -11.62 5.80 13.81
N GLY A 251 -10.29 5.91 13.76
CA GLY A 251 -9.53 6.34 12.60
C GLY A 251 -9.83 5.54 11.34
N PHE A 252 -9.80 4.20 11.42
CA PHE A 252 -10.13 3.31 10.31
C PHE A 252 -11.59 3.49 9.84
N SER A 253 -12.53 3.64 10.78
CA SER A 253 -13.93 3.93 10.44
C SER A 253 -14.05 5.24 9.67
N VAL A 254 -13.46 6.33 10.16
CA VAL A 254 -13.47 7.65 9.49
C VAL A 254 -12.81 7.57 8.11
N PHE A 255 -11.64 6.94 8.02
CA PHE A 255 -10.90 6.79 6.78
C PHE A 255 -11.70 6.01 5.73
N SER A 256 -12.33 4.91 6.11
CA SER A 256 -13.13 4.09 5.18
C SER A 256 -14.34 4.83 4.59
N ARG A 257 -14.89 5.83 5.29
CA ARG A 257 -15.99 6.68 4.81
C ARG A 257 -15.57 7.67 3.71
N ALA A 258 -14.27 7.86 3.50
CA ALA A 258 -13.73 8.68 2.42
C ALA A 258 -13.66 7.94 1.06
N PHE A 259 -13.89 6.63 1.04
CA PHE A 259 -13.84 5.83 -0.19
C PHE A 259 -15.19 5.85 -0.89
N GLY A 260 -15.19 6.09 -2.20
CA GLY A 260 -16.34 5.79 -3.07
C GLY A 260 -16.22 4.39 -3.69
N PRO A 261 -17.29 3.88 -4.34
CA PRO A 261 -17.26 2.60 -5.06
C PRO A 261 -16.10 2.46 -6.06
N GLU A 262 -15.73 3.55 -6.73
CA GLU A 262 -14.61 3.67 -7.66
C GLU A 262 -13.25 3.41 -7.01
N HIS A 263 -13.13 3.66 -5.70
CA HIS A 263 -11.90 3.45 -4.94
C HIS A 263 -11.75 2.02 -4.41
N ARG A 264 -12.72 1.13 -4.63
CA ARG A 264 -12.69 -0.25 -4.11
C ARG A 264 -11.43 -1.00 -4.54
N VAL A 265 -10.96 -0.74 -5.76
CA VAL A 265 -9.74 -1.32 -6.32
C VAL A 265 -8.46 -0.93 -5.56
N LEU A 266 -8.47 0.18 -4.81
CA LEU A 266 -7.33 0.64 -3.99
C LEU A 266 -7.30 -0.01 -2.60
N THR A 267 -8.41 -0.58 -2.14
CA THR A 267 -8.54 -1.18 -0.79
C THR A 267 -7.38 -2.13 -0.46
N PRO A 268 -6.98 -3.06 -1.35
CA PRO A 268 -5.87 -3.96 -1.07
C PRO A 268 -4.56 -3.26 -0.72
N ILE A 269 -4.29 -2.08 -1.29
CA ILE A 269 -3.05 -1.34 -1.07
C ILE A 269 -2.92 -0.91 0.40
N PHE A 270 -4.01 -0.37 0.96
CA PHE A 270 -4.04 0.09 2.34
C PHE A 270 -4.09 -1.08 3.33
N VAL A 271 -4.83 -2.15 2.99
CA VAL A 271 -4.99 -3.33 3.84
C VAL A 271 -3.69 -4.11 3.97
N TYR A 272 -3.04 -4.43 2.86
CA TYR A 272 -1.84 -5.28 2.86
C TYR A 272 -0.58 -4.53 3.33
N LYS A 273 -0.58 -3.20 3.32
CA LYS A 273 0.51 -2.41 3.91
C LYS A 273 0.58 -2.53 5.44
N LEU A 274 -0.56 -2.72 6.09
CA LEU A 274 -0.67 -2.85 7.53
C LEU A 274 -0.41 -4.29 7.97
N SER A 275 -0.06 -4.50 9.24
CA SER A 275 -0.04 -5.85 9.83
C SER A 275 -1.41 -6.51 9.73
N PRO A 276 -1.51 -7.85 9.67
CA PRO A 276 -2.80 -8.54 9.53
C PRO A 276 -3.85 -8.09 10.55
N LYS A 277 -3.42 -7.89 11.80
CA LYS A 277 -4.28 -7.37 12.89
C LYS A 277 -5.00 -6.08 12.50
N HIS A 278 -4.27 -5.08 12.00
CA HIS A 278 -4.86 -3.79 11.60
C HIS A 278 -5.50 -3.84 10.22
N GLY A 279 -4.91 -4.58 9.28
CA GLY A 279 -5.41 -4.72 7.92
C GLY A 279 -6.79 -5.40 7.87
N TYR A 280 -7.04 -6.43 8.68
CA TYR A 280 -8.37 -7.05 8.79
C TYR A 280 -9.41 -6.08 9.36
N VAL A 281 -9.05 -5.27 10.36
CA VAL A 281 -9.95 -4.25 10.93
C VAL A 281 -10.30 -3.20 9.88
N LEU A 282 -9.30 -2.65 9.19
CA LEU A 282 -9.53 -1.69 8.11
C LEU A 282 -10.38 -2.28 6.98
N LYS A 283 -10.09 -3.52 6.55
CA LYS A 283 -10.85 -4.22 5.52
C LYS A 283 -12.32 -4.34 5.88
N ARG A 284 -12.64 -4.68 7.13
CA ARG A 284 -14.02 -4.76 7.63
C ARG A 284 -14.77 -3.43 7.46
N TYR A 285 -14.13 -2.32 7.82
CA TYR A 285 -14.73 -0.98 7.66
C TYR A 285 -14.88 -0.58 6.19
N LEU A 286 -13.88 -0.87 5.35
CA LEU A 286 -13.96 -0.60 3.91
C LEU A 286 -15.08 -1.41 3.24
N ASP A 287 -15.19 -2.71 3.53
CA ASP A 287 -16.24 -3.58 2.99
C ASP A 287 -17.65 -3.11 3.42
N LEU A 288 -17.78 -2.60 4.66
CA LEU A 288 -19.04 -2.10 5.20
C LEU A 288 -19.45 -0.74 4.61
N ASN A 289 -18.51 0.19 4.49
CA ASN A 289 -18.80 1.59 4.23
C ASN A 289 -18.76 1.95 2.74
N ILE A 290 -17.85 1.36 1.93
CA ILE A 290 -17.73 1.69 0.50
C ILE A 290 -19.07 1.62 -0.26
N PRO A 291 -19.91 0.58 -0.09
CA PRO A 291 -21.19 0.50 -0.79
C PRO A 291 -22.22 1.55 -0.36
N ARG A 292 -22.02 2.19 0.79
CA ARG A 292 -22.97 3.09 1.46
C ARG A 292 -22.54 4.56 1.42
N ASN A 293 -21.29 4.84 1.04
CA ASN A 293 -20.75 6.19 1.06
C ASN A 293 -21.32 7.02 -0.09
N HIS A 294 -21.80 8.22 0.25
CA HIS A 294 -22.20 9.22 -0.75
C HIS A 294 -20.99 10.03 -1.24
N PRO A 295 -20.85 10.29 -2.55
CA PRO A 295 -19.67 10.97 -3.11
C PRO A 295 -19.33 12.32 -2.46
N GLU A 296 -20.34 13.15 -2.19
CA GLU A 296 -20.14 14.46 -1.56
C GLU A 296 -19.57 14.36 -0.14
N LYS A 297 -20.10 13.42 0.66
CA LYS A 297 -19.62 13.17 2.02
C LYS A 297 -18.20 12.59 2.00
N ALA A 298 -17.95 11.68 1.06
CA ALA A 298 -16.62 11.11 0.87
C ALA A 298 -15.59 12.20 0.53
N GLN A 299 -15.92 13.14 -0.37
CA GLN A 299 -15.03 14.24 -0.74
C GLN A 299 -14.69 15.15 0.45
N ARG A 300 -15.68 15.57 1.25
CA ARG A 300 -15.44 16.34 2.48
C ARG A 300 -14.53 15.61 3.46
N LEU A 301 -14.67 14.28 3.56
CA LEU A 301 -13.79 13.47 4.40
C LEU A 301 -12.36 13.38 3.84
N ARG A 302 -12.19 13.30 2.52
CA ARG A 302 -10.85 13.34 1.88
C ARG A 302 -10.12 14.64 2.22
N GLU A 303 -10.80 15.78 2.15
CA GLU A 303 -10.25 17.08 2.54
C GLU A 303 -9.84 17.12 4.02
N ARG A 304 -10.69 16.58 4.91
CA ARG A 304 -10.35 16.44 6.34
C ARG A 304 -9.13 15.54 6.56
N ILE A 305 -8.99 14.47 5.79
CA ILE A 305 -7.84 13.56 5.88
C ILE A 305 -6.57 14.23 5.37
N ALA A 306 -6.63 14.98 4.26
CA ALA A 306 -5.50 15.76 3.77
C ALA A 306 -5.03 16.79 4.81
N ALA A 307 -5.95 17.51 5.45
CA ALA A 307 -5.64 18.43 6.54
C ALA A 307 -5.10 17.74 7.80
N ALA A 308 -5.48 16.49 8.06
CA ALA A 308 -4.88 15.68 9.13
C ALA A 308 -3.45 15.26 8.78
N LEU A 309 -3.18 14.92 7.52
CA LEU A 309 -1.85 14.56 7.04
C LEU A 309 -0.86 15.72 7.19
N GLU A 310 -1.25 16.94 6.81
CA GLU A 310 -0.38 18.11 6.94
C GLU A 310 0.00 18.41 8.42
N ARG A 311 -0.84 18.04 9.37
CA ARG A 311 -0.54 18.20 10.81
C ARG A 311 0.50 17.21 11.34
N ILE A 312 0.57 16.02 10.76
CA ILE A 312 1.54 14.99 11.17
C ILE A 312 2.83 15.04 10.35
N ARG A 313 2.82 15.68 9.17
CA ARG A 313 3.98 15.80 8.27
C ARG A 313 5.26 16.32 8.93
N PRO A 314 5.24 17.33 9.84
CA PRO A 314 6.44 17.82 10.53
C PRO A 314 7.13 16.78 11.43
N GLN A 315 6.45 15.69 11.78
CA GLN A 315 7.01 14.63 12.63
C GLN A 315 7.91 13.65 11.86
N PHE A 316 7.98 13.80 10.53
CA PHE A 316 8.68 12.88 9.62
C PHE A 316 9.70 13.55 8.69
N SER A 317 9.89 14.87 8.81
CA SER A 317 10.94 15.61 8.11
C SER A 317 12.22 15.62 8.95
#